data_AF-A0A921QBW1-F1
#
_entry.id   AF-A0A921QBW1-F1
#
_cell.length_a   1.000
_cell.length_b   1.000
_cell.length_c   1.000
_cell.angle_alpha   90.00
_cell.angle_beta   90.00
_cell.angle_gamma   90.00
#
_symmetry.space_group_name_H-M   'P 1'
#
loop_
_entity.id
_entity.type
_entity.pdbx_description
1 polymer ?
#
loop_
_entity_poly.entity_id
_entity_poly.type
_entity_poly.pdbx_seq_one_letter_code
_entity_poly.pdbx_strand_id
1 'polypeptide(L)'
;MPNTDGIDPDSSTHVKIEDCYIVSGDDCVAVKSGWDEYGIKFNMPSQHIVIRRLTCISPTSAMIELGSEMSGGIRDVRAEDNVSINTESAVRIKSGAGRGGFVRDIFVRGLSLHTMKWVFWMTGNYGQHPDNTSNPNAMPEVTGINYSDVFAENVTMAGRMEGIPNDPYTGICISNVTARLAPNATELQWN
;
A
#
# COMPACT_ATOMS: atom_id res chain seq x y z
N MET A 1 -15.54 -4.81 -9.33
CA MET A 1 -15.91 -5.11 -7.93
C MET A 1 -16.38 -3.81 -7.29
N PRO A 2 -17.39 -3.80 -6.42
CA PRO A 2 -17.63 -2.64 -5.55
C PRO A 2 -16.39 -2.41 -4.66
N ASN A 3 -16.02 -1.15 -4.39
CA ASN A 3 -14.99 -0.84 -3.40
C ASN A 3 -15.55 -1.26 -2.01
N THR A 4 -14.83 -2.14 -1.33
CA THR A 4 -15.21 -2.66 -0.01
C THR A 4 -14.00 -2.71 0.91
N ASP A 5 -13.21 -1.63 0.90
CA ASP A 5 -12.07 -1.44 1.80
C ASP A 5 -12.47 -1.72 3.26
N GLY A 6 -11.55 -2.28 4.04
CA GLY A 6 -11.78 -2.65 5.43
C GLY A 6 -11.74 -1.45 6.37
N ILE A 7 -10.59 -0.78 6.46
CA ILE A 7 -10.38 0.42 7.28
C ILE A 7 -9.60 1.47 6.48
N ASP A 8 -10.13 2.69 6.43
CA ASP A 8 -9.57 3.79 5.65
C ASP A 8 -9.16 5.00 6.52
N PRO A 9 -7.98 5.02 7.14
CA PRO A 9 -7.46 6.23 7.75
C PRO A 9 -7.19 7.28 6.66
N ASP A 10 -8.09 8.24 6.51
CA ASP A 10 -7.95 9.37 5.60
C ASP A 10 -7.66 10.65 6.40
N SER A 11 -6.54 11.32 6.08
CA SER A 11 -6.12 12.58 6.68
C SER A 11 -6.14 12.55 8.23
N SER A 12 -5.75 11.41 8.80
CA SER A 12 -5.93 11.05 10.21
C SER A 12 -4.59 10.94 10.95
N THR A 13 -4.59 11.25 12.24
CA THR A 13 -3.37 11.17 13.06
C THR A 13 -3.55 10.37 14.34
N HIS A 14 -2.49 9.66 14.77
CA HIS A 14 -2.49 8.81 15.95
C HIS A 14 -3.50 7.65 15.88
N VAL A 15 -3.46 6.93 14.76
CA VAL A 15 -4.34 5.79 14.52
C VAL A 15 -3.62 4.50 14.90
N LYS A 16 -4.32 3.61 15.60
CA LYS A 16 -3.83 2.27 15.91
C LYS A 16 -4.87 1.24 15.48
N ILE A 17 -4.47 0.38 14.54
CA ILE A 17 -5.24 -0.77 14.07
C ILE A 17 -4.50 -2.00 14.57
N GLU A 18 -5.11 -2.77 15.48
CA GLU A 18 -4.46 -3.95 16.04
C GLU A 18 -5.44 -5.10 16.31
N ASP A 19 -4.93 -6.33 16.29
CA ASP A 19 -5.67 -7.55 16.63
C ASP A 19 -6.95 -7.76 15.79
N CYS A 20 -6.88 -7.38 14.52
CA CYS A 20 -8.01 -7.43 13.58
C CYS A 20 -7.87 -8.62 12.62
N TYR A 21 -9.01 -9.21 12.24
CA TYR A 21 -9.13 -10.17 11.16
C TYR A 21 -10.07 -9.58 10.10
N ILE A 22 -9.54 -9.28 8.91
CA ILE A 22 -10.27 -8.58 7.85
C ILE A 22 -10.33 -9.45 6.60
N VAL A 23 -11.54 -9.62 6.07
CA VAL A 23 -11.78 -10.17 4.73
C VAL A 23 -12.44 -9.06 3.92
N SER A 24 -11.80 -8.63 2.83
CA SER A 24 -12.25 -7.48 2.06
C SER A 24 -12.18 -7.76 0.56
N GLY A 25 -13.20 -7.29 -0.17
CA GLY A 25 -13.26 -7.22 -1.64
C GLY A 25 -12.22 -6.31 -2.28
N ASP A 26 -11.64 -5.42 -1.48
CA ASP A 26 -10.61 -4.47 -1.88
C ASP A 26 -9.54 -4.39 -0.77
N ASP A 27 -9.05 -3.23 -0.37
CA ASP A 27 -7.89 -3.15 0.54
C ASP A 27 -8.30 -3.45 2.00
N CYS A 28 -7.58 -4.34 2.71
CA CYS A 28 -7.88 -4.62 4.12
C CYS A 28 -7.68 -3.37 5.00
N VAL A 29 -6.61 -2.62 4.74
CA VAL A 29 -6.37 -1.28 5.30
C VAL A 29 -5.86 -0.38 4.19
N ALA A 30 -6.55 0.73 3.91
CA ALA A 30 -6.13 1.72 2.93
C ALA A 30 -5.84 3.06 3.60
N VAL A 31 -4.56 3.42 3.72
CA VAL A 31 -4.18 4.74 4.24
C VAL A 31 -4.28 5.76 3.11
N LYS A 32 -5.07 6.81 3.34
CA LYS A 32 -5.36 7.88 2.38
C LYS A 32 -5.14 9.26 3.01
N SER A 33 -5.18 10.31 2.23
CA SER A 33 -5.03 11.70 2.67
C SER A 33 -5.61 12.65 1.61
N GLY A 34 -6.80 12.38 1.11
CA GLY A 34 -7.45 13.16 0.05
C GLY A 34 -6.85 13.01 -1.36
N TRP A 35 -7.60 13.49 -2.35
CA TRP A 35 -7.37 13.21 -3.77
C TRP A 35 -7.07 14.49 -4.56
N ASP A 36 -5.94 14.49 -5.28
CA ASP A 36 -5.44 15.54 -6.17
C ASP A 36 -5.52 16.96 -5.56
N GLU A 37 -6.02 17.96 -6.28
CA GLU A 37 -6.11 19.35 -5.83
C GLU A 37 -6.94 19.52 -4.55
N TYR A 38 -7.93 18.66 -4.30
CA TYR A 38 -8.69 18.69 -3.05
C TYR A 38 -7.81 18.28 -1.86
N GLY A 39 -7.05 17.20 -2.00
CA GLY A 39 -6.10 16.74 -0.98
C GLY A 39 -4.94 17.72 -0.79
N ILE A 40 -4.36 18.24 -1.88
CA ILE A 40 -3.29 19.24 -1.85
C ILE A 40 -3.77 20.51 -1.13
N LYS A 41 -4.98 20.99 -1.43
CA LYS A 41 -5.55 22.19 -0.80
C LYS A 41 -5.88 21.95 0.67
N PHE A 42 -6.38 20.76 1.02
CA PHE A 42 -6.70 20.40 2.39
C PHE A 42 -5.44 20.27 3.25
N ASN A 43 -4.34 19.77 2.66
CA ASN A 43 -3.00 19.77 3.22
C ASN A 43 -2.94 19.14 4.63
N MET A 44 -3.71 18.07 4.84
CA MET A 44 -3.70 17.27 6.06
C MET A 44 -3.19 15.87 5.76
N PRO A 45 -2.01 15.49 6.27
CA PRO A 45 -1.49 14.16 6.04
C PRO A 45 -2.13 13.11 6.94
N SER A 46 -2.15 11.87 6.48
CA SER A 46 -2.29 10.70 7.37
C SER A 46 -0.94 10.36 7.99
N GLN A 47 -0.86 10.36 9.32
CA GLN A 47 0.42 10.20 10.01
C GLN A 47 0.36 9.62 11.43
N HIS A 48 1.46 9.03 11.91
CA HIS A 48 1.53 8.35 13.20
C HIS A 48 0.52 7.21 13.26
N ILE A 49 0.61 6.30 12.30
CA ILE A 49 -0.30 5.16 12.14
C ILE A 49 0.44 3.87 12.47
N VAL A 50 -0.14 3.03 13.32
CA VAL A 50 0.37 1.70 13.63
C VAL A 50 -0.65 0.65 13.21
N ILE A 51 -0.24 -0.29 12.36
CA ILE A 51 -1.04 -1.43 11.89
C ILE A 51 -0.31 -2.70 12.32
N ARG A 52 -0.82 -3.43 13.32
CA ARG A 52 -0.10 -4.58 13.85
C ARG A 52 -0.96 -5.77 14.23
N ARG A 53 -0.42 -6.99 14.10
CA ARG A 53 -1.18 -8.22 14.38
C ARG A 53 -2.50 -8.28 13.60
N LEU A 54 -2.48 -7.75 12.38
CA LEU A 54 -3.57 -7.85 11.41
C LEU A 54 -3.48 -9.22 10.73
N THR A 55 -4.62 -9.90 10.58
CA THR A 55 -4.78 -10.98 9.59
C THR A 55 -5.66 -10.46 8.46
N CYS A 56 -5.17 -10.52 7.23
CA CYS A 56 -5.91 -10.07 6.04
C CYS A 56 -6.14 -11.20 5.03
N ILE A 57 -7.32 -11.18 4.42
CA ILE A 57 -7.65 -11.90 3.18
C ILE A 57 -8.27 -10.92 2.19
N SER A 58 -7.53 -10.58 1.13
CA SER A 58 -8.02 -9.78 0.01
C SER A 58 -7.54 -10.33 -1.34
N PRO A 59 -8.25 -11.31 -1.93
CA PRO A 59 -7.84 -11.97 -3.17
C PRO A 59 -7.65 -11.04 -4.36
N THR A 60 -8.29 -9.86 -4.32
CA THR A 60 -8.31 -8.88 -5.42
C THR A 60 -7.56 -7.58 -5.11
N SER A 61 -7.01 -7.39 -3.92
CA SER A 61 -6.31 -6.15 -3.55
C SER A 61 -5.23 -6.35 -2.46
N ALA A 62 -4.97 -5.36 -1.61
CA ALA A 62 -3.84 -5.38 -0.69
C ALA A 62 -4.19 -5.67 0.78
N MET A 63 -3.21 -6.20 1.53
CA MET A 63 -3.29 -6.21 3.00
C MET A 63 -3.15 -4.80 3.57
N ILE A 64 -2.18 -4.03 3.08
CA ILE A 64 -2.04 -2.61 3.39
C ILE A 64 -1.79 -1.87 2.09
N GLU A 65 -2.66 -0.91 1.80
CA GLU A 65 -2.52 0.05 0.71
C GLU A 65 -2.13 1.43 1.26
N LEU A 66 -1.20 2.10 0.57
CA LEU A 66 -0.89 3.51 0.76
C LEU A 66 -1.27 4.24 -0.53
N GLY A 67 -2.42 4.93 -0.50
CA GLY A 67 -3.02 5.60 -1.66
C GLY A 67 -4.32 4.94 -2.18
N SER A 68 -4.76 5.23 -3.40
CA SER A 68 -4.12 6.16 -4.35
C SER A 68 -4.29 7.63 -3.97
N GLU A 69 -5.27 7.93 -3.13
CA GLU A 69 -5.65 9.27 -2.69
C GLU A 69 -4.68 9.74 -1.61
N MET A 70 -3.43 10.06 -1.98
CA MET A 70 -2.33 10.39 -1.05
C MET A 70 -1.89 11.86 -1.10
N SER A 71 -2.75 12.74 -1.61
CA SER A 71 -2.38 14.09 -2.05
C SER A 71 -2.09 15.08 -0.92
N GLY A 72 -2.68 14.88 0.26
CA GLY A 72 -2.34 15.58 1.50
C GLY A 72 -1.08 15.03 2.21
N GLY A 73 -0.58 13.88 1.76
CA GLY A 73 0.61 13.20 2.26
C GLY A 73 0.33 12.03 3.21
N ILE A 74 1.17 11.01 3.15
CA ILE A 74 1.18 9.86 4.06
C ILE A 74 2.59 9.74 4.66
N ARG A 75 2.72 9.71 5.98
CA ARG A 75 4.02 9.53 6.65
C ARG A 75 3.98 8.86 8.01
N ASP A 76 5.10 8.28 8.46
CA ASP A 76 5.22 7.60 9.75
C ASP A 76 4.12 6.55 9.94
N VAL A 77 4.10 5.58 9.01
CA VAL A 77 3.24 4.40 9.08
C VAL A 77 4.10 3.21 9.46
N ARG A 78 3.74 2.55 10.57
CA ARG A 78 4.40 1.33 11.07
C ARG A 78 3.46 0.14 10.87
N ALA A 79 3.87 -0.82 10.03
CA ALA A 79 3.17 -2.08 9.84
C ALA A 79 4.00 -3.22 10.45
N GLU A 80 3.50 -3.86 11.50
CA GLU A 80 4.28 -4.81 12.30
C GLU A 80 3.55 -6.13 12.56
N ASP A 81 4.24 -7.26 12.39
CA ASP A 81 3.74 -8.58 12.78
C ASP A 81 2.39 -8.93 12.14
N ASN A 82 2.24 -8.61 10.85
CA ASN A 82 0.99 -8.82 10.10
C ASN A 82 1.05 -10.10 9.25
N VAL A 83 -0.12 -10.72 9.09
CA VAL A 83 -0.33 -11.94 8.33
C VAL A 83 -1.28 -11.66 7.16
N SER A 84 -0.94 -12.13 5.96
CA SER A 84 -1.87 -12.13 4.84
C SER A 84 -1.98 -13.53 4.25
N ILE A 85 -3.21 -13.93 3.91
CA ILE A 85 -3.51 -15.23 3.31
C ILE A 85 -4.32 -14.99 2.04
N ASN A 86 -3.99 -15.68 0.94
CA ASN A 86 -4.73 -15.59 -0.32
C ASN A 86 -5.01 -14.14 -0.74
N THR A 87 -3.99 -13.29 -0.68
CA THR A 87 -4.12 -11.83 -0.87
C THR A 87 -3.32 -11.39 -2.10
N GLU A 88 -3.80 -10.43 -2.90
CA GLU A 88 -3.10 -10.05 -4.15
C GLU A 88 -1.73 -9.45 -3.85
N SER A 89 -1.67 -8.51 -2.92
CA SER A 89 -0.39 -7.96 -2.48
C SER A 89 -0.29 -7.70 -0.99
N ALA A 90 0.91 -7.82 -0.41
CA ALA A 90 1.09 -7.53 1.00
C ALA A 90 1.02 -6.02 1.27
N VAL A 91 2.04 -5.29 0.80
CA VAL A 91 2.07 -3.83 0.92
C VAL A 91 2.09 -3.23 -0.47
N ARG A 92 1.07 -2.40 -0.76
CA ARG A 92 0.89 -1.73 -2.04
C ARG A 92 0.99 -0.21 -1.87
N ILE A 93 1.68 0.43 -2.80
CA ILE A 93 1.74 1.89 -2.91
C ILE A 93 1.25 2.29 -4.30
N LYS A 94 0.11 2.97 -4.35
CA LYS A 94 -0.47 3.52 -5.58
C LYS A 94 -0.29 5.05 -5.59
N SER A 95 0.31 5.58 -6.65
CA SER A 95 0.28 7.01 -6.94
C SER A 95 0.35 7.27 -8.45
N GLY A 96 0.42 8.55 -8.83
CA GLY A 96 0.50 8.98 -10.22
C GLY A 96 0.71 10.48 -10.36
N ALA A 97 1.09 10.89 -11.57
CA ALA A 97 1.13 12.30 -11.95
C ALA A 97 -0.24 12.96 -11.69
N GLY A 98 -0.26 14.11 -11.03
CA GLY A 98 -1.49 14.75 -10.57
C GLY A 98 -1.72 14.67 -9.07
N ARG A 99 -1.21 13.61 -8.42
CA ARG A 99 -1.43 13.40 -6.99
C ARG A 99 -0.75 14.45 -6.12
N GLY A 100 0.45 14.90 -6.49
CA GLY A 100 1.30 15.70 -5.59
C GLY A 100 1.56 14.97 -4.27
N GLY A 101 1.75 15.73 -3.18
CA GLY A 101 1.91 15.15 -1.85
C GLY A 101 3.13 14.25 -1.72
N PHE A 102 3.08 13.31 -0.77
CA PHE A 102 4.18 12.39 -0.51
C PHE A 102 3.70 11.07 0.11
N VAL A 103 4.45 9.99 -0.08
CA VAL A 103 4.41 8.79 0.75
C VAL A 103 5.82 8.55 1.26
N ARG A 104 6.06 8.74 2.57
CA ARG A 104 7.40 8.61 3.14
C ARG A 104 7.45 8.07 4.55
N ASP A 105 8.64 7.68 5.00
CA ASP A 105 8.85 7.18 6.36
C ASP A 105 7.91 6.00 6.68
N ILE A 106 7.90 5.02 5.79
CA ILE A 106 7.08 3.81 5.91
C ILE A 106 7.97 2.68 6.42
N PHE A 107 7.54 2.05 7.51
CA PHE A 107 8.30 1.00 8.18
C PHE A 107 7.44 -0.26 8.29
N VAL A 108 7.86 -1.30 7.59
CA VAL A 108 7.16 -2.58 7.51
C VAL A 108 8.10 -3.67 8.04
N ARG A 109 7.65 -4.41 9.05
CA ARG A 109 8.44 -5.51 9.62
C ARG A 109 7.62 -6.70 10.07
N GLY A 110 8.23 -7.88 10.08
CA GLY A 110 7.63 -9.08 10.66
C GLY A 110 6.44 -9.59 9.86
N LEU A 111 6.54 -9.63 8.53
CA LEU A 111 5.43 -10.10 7.70
C LEU A 111 5.46 -11.62 7.50
N SER A 112 4.31 -12.28 7.68
CA SER A 112 4.10 -13.69 7.32
C SER A 112 3.04 -13.80 6.23
N LEU A 113 3.47 -14.20 5.04
CA LEU A 113 2.69 -14.01 3.82
C LEU A 113 2.48 -15.35 3.11
N HIS A 114 1.22 -15.77 2.97
CA HIS A 114 0.87 -17.09 2.44
C HIS A 114 -0.03 -16.96 1.21
N THR A 115 0.46 -17.44 0.06
CA THR A 115 -0.27 -17.42 -1.22
C THR A 115 -0.62 -16.01 -1.66
N MET A 116 0.23 -15.42 -2.50
CA MET A 116 -0.01 -14.07 -3.02
C MET A 116 0.59 -13.85 -4.40
N LYS A 117 0.13 -12.79 -5.05
CA LYS A 117 0.65 -12.42 -6.37
C LYS A 117 1.93 -11.59 -6.25
N TRP A 118 1.93 -10.56 -5.39
CA TRP A 118 3.07 -9.65 -5.20
C TRP A 118 3.39 -9.42 -3.73
N VAL A 119 4.61 -9.70 -3.27
CA VAL A 119 5.01 -9.34 -1.90
C VAL A 119 5.08 -7.82 -1.76
N PHE A 120 5.79 -7.18 -2.69
CA PHE A 120 5.92 -5.73 -2.73
C PHE A 120 5.35 -5.20 -4.05
N TRP A 121 4.39 -4.30 -3.99
CA TRP A 121 3.87 -3.66 -5.19
C TRP A 121 3.88 -2.14 -5.07
N MET A 122 4.49 -1.46 -6.04
CA MET A 122 4.39 -0.02 -6.22
C MET A 122 4.05 0.30 -7.67
N THR A 123 3.20 1.30 -7.87
CA THR A 123 2.90 1.86 -9.19
C THR A 123 2.82 3.38 -9.13
N GLY A 124 3.51 4.04 -10.05
CA GLY A 124 3.37 5.47 -10.36
C GLY A 124 2.44 5.75 -11.54
N ASN A 125 1.74 4.74 -12.06
CA ASN A 125 0.85 4.91 -13.21
C ASN A 125 -0.62 4.66 -12.83
N TYR A 126 -1.06 5.19 -11.68
CA TYR A 126 -2.45 5.10 -11.26
C TYR A 126 -3.22 6.36 -11.70
N GLY A 127 -3.78 6.32 -12.91
CA GLY A 127 -4.31 7.51 -13.62
C GLY A 127 -5.77 7.88 -13.36
N GLN A 128 -6.41 7.39 -12.30
CA GLN A 128 -7.76 7.84 -11.95
C GLN A 128 -7.71 9.21 -11.27
N HIS A 129 -8.65 10.09 -11.58
CA HIS A 129 -8.75 11.44 -10.99
C HIS A 129 -10.22 11.71 -10.62
N PRO A 130 -10.50 12.58 -9.62
CA PRO A 130 -11.86 12.88 -9.20
C PRO A 130 -12.61 13.68 -10.27
N ASP A 131 -11.87 14.48 -11.04
CA ASP A 131 -12.36 15.26 -12.17
C ASP A 131 -11.22 15.62 -13.15
N ASN A 132 -11.50 16.52 -14.11
CA ASN A 132 -10.57 16.93 -15.16
C ASN A 132 -9.65 18.11 -14.76
N THR A 133 -9.60 18.49 -13.48
CA THR A 133 -8.82 19.65 -13.00
C THR A 133 -7.47 19.29 -12.40
N SER A 134 -7.17 17.98 -12.28
CA SER A 134 -5.88 17.46 -11.85
C SER A 134 -4.71 18.10 -12.63
N ASN A 135 -3.71 18.58 -11.89
CA ASN A 135 -2.51 19.19 -12.45
C ASN A 135 -1.47 18.09 -12.75
N PRO A 136 -1.22 17.70 -14.01
CA PRO A 136 -0.31 16.59 -14.33
C PRO A 136 1.15 16.83 -13.92
N ASN A 137 1.52 18.08 -13.59
CA ASN A 137 2.86 18.41 -13.10
C ASN A 137 2.98 18.29 -11.57
N ALA A 138 1.89 18.03 -10.85
CA ALA A 138 1.92 17.74 -9.42
C ALA A 138 2.42 16.30 -9.22
N MET A 139 3.75 16.15 -9.14
CA MET A 139 4.38 14.85 -8.93
C MET A 139 4.44 14.50 -7.44
N PRO A 140 4.15 13.22 -7.08
CA PRO A 140 4.28 12.73 -5.70
C PRO A 140 5.73 12.43 -5.35
N GLU A 141 6.14 12.74 -4.13
CA GLU A 141 7.41 12.22 -3.58
C GLU A 141 7.16 10.87 -2.89
N VAL A 142 7.75 9.78 -3.40
CA VAL A 142 7.73 8.47 -2.73
C VAL A 142 9.15 8.09 -2.33
N THR A 143 9.42 8.08 -1.02
CA THR A 143 10.76 7.81 -0.49
C THR A 143 10.77 7.24 0.93
N GLY A 144 11.88 6.67 1.40
CA GLY A 144 11.99 6.17 2.77
C GLY A 144 11.04 5.01 3.07
N ILE A 145 10.96 4.05 2.15
CA ILE A 145 10.13 2.85 2.29
C ILE A 145 11.01 1.70 2.77
N ASN A 146 10.75 1.20 3.98
CA ASN A 146 11.59 0.22 4.64
C ASN A 146 10.81 -1.08 4.88
N TYR A 147 11.31 -2.18 4.33
CA TYR A 147 10.83 -3.54 4.57
C TYR A 147 11.92 -4.35 5.27
N SER A 148 11.56 -5.02 6.36
CA SER A 148 12.45 -5.91 7.11
C SER A 148 11.72 -7.16 7.57
N ASP A 149 12.43 -8.28 7.73
CA ASP A 149 11.89 -9.50 8.34
C ASP A 149 10.59 -9.98 7.67
N VAL A 150 10.66 -10.26 6.37
CA VAL A 150 9.51 -10.71 5.57
C VAL A 150 9.69 -12.17 5.16
N PHE A 151 8.74 -13.02 5.55
CA PHE A 151 8.63 -14.39 5.06
C PHE A 151 7.40 -14.51 4.18
N ALA A 152 7.60 -14.97 2.94
CA ALA A 152 6.53 -15.20 1.98
C ALA A 152 6.68 -16.57 1.31
N GLU A 153 5.56 -17.26 1.12
CA GLU A 153 5.53 -18.52 0.40
C GLU A 153 4.33 -18.62 -0.55
N ASN A 154 4.49 -19.47 -1.58
CA ASN A 154 3.52 -19.62 -2.67
C ASN A 154 3.24 -18.27 -3.39
N VAL A 155 4.32 -17.57 -3.74
CA VAL A 155 4.27 -16.23 -4.34
C VAL A 155 4.35 -16.30 -5.87
N THR A 156 3.51 -15.58 -6.61
CA THR A 156 3.65 -15.49 -8.08
C THR A 156 4.87 -14.66 -8.49
N MET A 157 5.04 -13.47 -7.90
CA MET A 157 6.16 -12.56 -8.15
C MET A 157 6.64 -11.93 -6.84
N ALA A 158 7.95 -11.92 -6.60
CA ALA A 158 8.53 -11.32 -5.39
C ALA A 158 8.25 -9.81 -5.28
N GLY A 159 8.17 -9.10 -6.39
CA GLY A 159 7.73 -7.71 -6.38
C GLY A 159 7.56 -7.12 -7.76
N ARG A 160 6.82 -6.02 -7.81
CA ARG A 160 6.64 -5.15 -8.98
C ARG A 160 6.75 -3.72 -8.49
N MET A 161 7.81 -3.02 -8.85
CA MET A 161 8.07 -1.67 -8.34
C MET A 161 8.32 -0.72 -9.50
N GLU A 162 7.30 0.05 -9.86
CA GLU A 162 7.32 0.98 -10.98
C GLU A 162 7.05 2.40 -10.46
N GLY A 163 8.00 3.31 -10.65
CA GLY A 163 7.82 4.75 -10.39
C GLY A 163 7.22 5.49 -11.58
N ILE A 164 7.30 6.83 -11.57
CA ILE A 164 6.87 7.67 -12.68
C ILE A 164 8.07 7.92 -13.62
N PRO A 165 7.91 7.86 -14.96
CA PRO A 165 8.98 8.25 -15.87
C PRO A 165 9.50 9.66 -15.57
N ASN A 166 10.82 9.80 -15.37
CA ASN A 166 11.50 11.04 -14.95
C ASN A 166 11.21 11.55 -13.53
N ASP A 167 10.38 10.85 -12.75
CA ASP A 167 10.16 11.13 -11.32
C ASP A 167 10.19 9.78 -10.54
N PRO A 168 11.40 9.23 -10.33
CA PRO A 168 11.55 7.89 -9.78
C PRO A 168 11.23 7.86 -8.28
N TYR A 169 10.66 6.75 -7.82
CA TYR A 169 10.58 6.46 -6.40
C TYR A 169 11.98 6.13 -5.87
N THR A 170 12.33 6.69 -4.71
CA THR A 170 13.68 6.60 -4.15
C THR A 170 13.67 6.01 -2.74
N GLY A 171 14.83 5.75 -2.14
CA GLY A 171 14.92 5.40 -0.71
C GLY A 171 14.15 4.13 -0.31
N ILE A 172 14.06 3.14 -1.20
CA ILE A 172 13.43 1.84 -0.93
C ILE A 172 14.51 0.91 -0.37
N CYS A 173 14.31 0.43 0.86
CA CYS A 173 15.20 -0.50 1.54
C CYS A 173 14.47 -1.80 1.85
N ILE A 174 15.03 -2.93 1.41
CA ILE A 174 14.48 -4.26 1.63
C ILE A 174 15.59 -5.11 2.25
N SER A 175 15.32 -5.66 3.43
CA SER A 175 16.31 -6.44 4.19
C SER A 175 15.67 -7.68 4.82
N ASN A 176 16.45 -8.74 4.97
CA ASN A 176 16.02 -10.00 5.57
C ASN A 176 14.65 -10.52 5.03
N VAL A 177 14.59 -10.77 3.72
CA VAL A 177 13.39 -11.24 3.04
C VAL A 177 13.60 -12.62 2.44
N THR A 178 12.66 -13.53 2.70
CA THR A 178 12.55 -14.82 2.03
C THR A 178 11.24 -14.89 1.29
N ALA A 179 11.28 -15.02 -0.04
CA ALA A 179 10.08 -15.24 -0.87
C ALA A 179 10.23 -16.55 -1.64
N ARG A 180 9.35 -17.53 -1.35
CA ARG A 180 9.29 -18.81 -2.07
C ARG A 180 8.24 -18.71 -3.18
N LEU A 181 8.69 -18.79 -4.42
CA LEU A 181 7.82 -18.69 -5.57
C LEU A 181 6.95 -19.94 -5.73
N ALA A 182 5.72 -19.73 -6.20
CA ALA A 182 4.82 -20.81 -6.58
C ALA A 182 5.36 -21.50 -7.85
N PRO A 183 5.23 -22.83 -7.97
CA PRO A 183 5.65 -23.55 -9.18
C PRO A 183 4.82 -23.16 -10.41
N ASN A 184 3.56 -22.75 -10.19
CA ASN A 184 2.66 -22.23 -11.20
C ASN A 184 1.94 -21.00 -10.64
N ALA A 185 1.62 -20.02 -11.51
CA ALA A 185 0.72 -18.95 -11.13
C ALA A 185 -0.66 -19.54 -10.79
N THR A 186 -1.17 -19.20 -9.61
CA THR A 186 -2.51 -19.62 -9.16
C THR A 186 -3.42 -18.40 -9.08
N GLU A 187 -4.66 -18.57 -9.52
CA GLU A 187 -5.69 -17.56 -9.29
C GLU A 187 -6.03 -17.53 -7.80
N LEU A 188 -6.04 -16.34 -7.21
CA LEU A 188 -6.37 -16.18 -5.80
C LEU A 188 -7.87 -16.38 -5.63
N GLN A 189 -8.24 -17.23 -4.68
CA GLN A 189 -9.64 -17.61 -4.49
C GLN A 189 -10.23 -16.91 -3.27
N TRP A 190 -11.51 -16.55 -3.39
CA TRP A 190 -12.36 -16.33 -2.23
C TRP A 190 -12.52 -17.67 -1.50
N ASN A 191 -12.12 -17.70 -0.22
CA ASN A 191 -12.36 -18.85 0.63
C ASN A 191 -13.86 -19.11 0.82
#